data_AF-A0A2K5QYP1-F1
#
_entry.id   AF-A0A2K5QYP1-F1
#
_cell.length_a   1.000
_cell.length_b   1.000
_cell.length_c   1.000
_cell.angle_alpha   90.00
_cell.angle_beta   90.00
_cell.angle_gamma   90.00
#
_symmetry.space_group_name_H-M   'P 1'
#
loop_
_entity.id
_entity.type
_entity.pdbx_description
1 polymer ?
#
loop_
_entity_poly.entity_id
_entity_poly.type
_entity_poly.pdbx_seq_one_letter_code
_entity_poly.pdbx_strand_id
1 'polypeptide(L)'
;MDIQHHENGARGQRRKQPHTTVQRLLSWGLPVSCSRFLWRQPGEFPVTAFLLGAGAGGLLAIGLGAMGWGTSPHIRCASLLLVPKMLGKEGRLFVLGYALAAIYMGPVANLRHNLNDVIASLGCTVELQINNTRAAWRVSTAPLRAVFKDLLSSKELLRAETQNISTTFKDLDAQVNSETGYTPEEAVESGQTAQGREARQAPASRLHLSTQKMYELKTKLRCSYVVSQAILSCHRWFDRKHEQCMKHIWVPLLSHLLCLPMKFKFFCGIAKVMEVWCRNRIPVEGNFGQTYDSLNRSIHGLDGEFSANIDLKCLPQPVGLDARAYWRAALPIVLLVWLSLLQAFGYRLRRVIAAFYFPKREKKRILFLYNELLKKRAAFTKLRRAAILRRARQQKAPRHPLADILHRQCPLLRRWLRRRCVVCQAPETPESYVCPTLDCQAVYCWSCWGDMRQRCPVCTPREELSSSAFSDSDDDTAYAR
;
A
#
# COMPACT_ATOMS: atom_id res chain seq x y z
N MET A 1 -0.60 -65.18 4.11
CA MET A 1 -0.09 -65.70 2.83
C MET A 1 0.52 -64.50 2.11
N ASP A 2 1.64 -63.98 2.62
CA ASP A 2 3.05 -64.42 2.42
C ASP A 2 3.70 -63.42 1.45
N ILE A 3 4.55 -62.49 1.93
CA ILE A 3 6.02 -62.62 2.07
C ILE A 3 6.65 -62.74 0.66
N GLN A 4 7.53 -61.87 0.14
CA GLN A 4 8.81 -61.40 0.71
C GLN A 4 9.43 -60.25 -0.12
N HIS A 5 10.27 -59.48 0.56
CA HIS A 5 11.21 -58.48 0.07
C HIS A 5 12.11 -58.95 -1.09
N HIS A 6 12.32 -58.09 -2.09
CA HIS A 6 13.45 -58.19 -3.02
C HIS A 6 14.65 -57.41 -2.48
N GLU A 7 15.71 -58.16 -2.12
CA GLU A 7 17.00 -57.67 -1.67
C GLU A 7 17.85 -57.03 -2.78
N ASN A 8 18.71 -56.13 -2.31
CA ASN A 8 19.72 -55.36 -3.02
C ASN A 8 20.76 -56.24 -3.75
N GLY A 9 20.87 -56.05 -5.06
CA GLY A 9 22.00 -56.52 -5.86
C GLY A 9 23.05 -55.43 -6.09
N ALA A 10 23.83 -55.07 -5.07
CA ALA A 10 25.04 -54.24 -5.27
C ALA A 10 26.20 -55.15 -5.72
N ARG A 11 26.45 -55.18 -7.04
CA ARG A 11 27.61 -55.83 -7.66
C ARG A 11 28.90 -55.39 -6.98
N GLY A 12 29.62 -56.33 -6.36
CA GLY A 12 31.00 -56.17 -5.93
C GLY A 12 31.89 -55.81 -7.13
N GLN A 13 32.46 -54.61 -7.09
CA GLN A 13 33.39 -54.11 -8.09
C GLN A 13 34.74 -54.83 -7.91
N ARG A 14 35.12 -55.67 -8.87
CA ARG A 14 36.42 -56.37 -8.92
C ARG A 14 37.58 -55.35 -8.85
N ARG A 15 38.41 -55.51 -7.83
CA ARG A 15 39.66 -54.75 -7.58
C ARG A 15 40.69 -55.01 -8.68
N LYS A 16 41.27 -53.94 -9.25
CA LYS A 16 42.59 -53.97 -9.90
C LYS A 16 43.62 -53.41 -8.92
N GLN A 17 44.64 -54.21 -8.58
CA GLN A 17 45.79 -53.75 -7.79
C GLN A 17 46.65 -52.78 -8.62
N PRO A 18 47.07 -51.62 -8.08
CA PRO A 18 47.98 -50.72 -8.78
C PRO A 18 49.45 -51.19 -8.67
N HIS A 19 50.27 -50.80 -9.65
CA HIS A 19 51.66 -51.23 -9.86
C HIS A 19 52.56 -51.06 -8.61
N THR A 20 53.23 -52.15 -8.23
CA THR A 20 53.98 -52.36 -6.97
C THR A 20 55.30 -51.59 -6.87
N THR A 21 55.88 -51.12 -7.97
CA THR A 21 57.16 -50.38 -8.01
C THR A 21 57.02 -48.94 -7.53
N VAL A 22 55.95 -48.25 -7.94
CA VAL A 22 55.66 -46.86 -7.55
C VAL A 22 55.37 -46.77 -6.04
N GLN A 23 54.69 -47.78 -5.50
CA GLN A 23 54.37 -47.88 -4.08
C GLN A 23 55.63 -48.01 -3.21
N ARG A 24 56.63 -48.80 -3.64
CA ARG A 24 57.90 -48.97 -2.91
C ARG A 24 58.75 -47.70 -2.88
N LEU A 25 58.86 -47.01 -4.02
CA LEU A 25 59.63 -45.76 -4.13
C LEU A 25 59.05 -44.66 -3.23
N LEU A 26 57.72 -44.51 -3.23
CA LEU A 26 57.06 -43.49 -2.42
C LEU A 26 57.02 -43.84 -0.93
N SER A 27 56.94 -45.13 -0.55
CA SER A 27 57.05 -45.55 0.86
C SER A 27 58.46 -45.40 1.45
N TRP A 28 59.49 -45.34 0.60
CA TRP A 28 60.87 -45.14 1.05
C TRP A 28 61.18 -43.66 1.34
N GLY A 29 60.52 -42.74 0.62
CA GLY A 29 60.73 -41.28 0.75
C GLY A 29 59.73 -40.54 1.63
N LEU A 30 58.52 -41.08 1.87
CA LEU A 30 57.48 -40.40 2.65
C LEU A 30 57.21 -41.09 4.00
N PRO A 31 56.92 -40.33 5.08
CA PRO A 31 56.44 -40.89 6.33
C PRO A 31 55.22 -41.81 6.12
N VAL A 32 55.12 -42.86 6.93
CA VAL A 32 54.09 -43.92 6.83
C VAL A 32 52.65 -43.37 6.77
N SER A 33 52.40 -42.24 7.44
CA SER A 33 51.10 -41.55 7.43
C SER A 33 50.74 -40.93 6.07
N CYS A 34 51.72 -40.40 5.33
CA CYS A 34 51.51 -39.76 4.04
C CYS A 34 51.29 -40.78 2.91
N SER A 35 52.02 -41.91 2.94
CA SER A 35 51.83 -42.99 1.95
C SER A 35 50.46 -43.67 2.11
N ARG A 36 49.99 -43.85 3.35
CA ARG A 36 48.65 -44.38 3.65
C ARG A 36 47.52 -43.43 3.19
N PHE A 37 47.74 -42.11 3.26
CA PHE A 37 46.76 -41.12 2.79
C PHE A 37 46.69 -41.02 1.25
N LEU A 38 47.82 -41.10 0.53
CA LEU A 38 47.86 -41.04 -0.94
C LEU A 38 47.15 -42.23 -1.62
N TRP A 39 47.16 -43.41 -0.99
CA TRP A 39 46.51 -44.63 -1.49
C TRP A 39 45.17 -44.94 -0.83
N ARG A 40 44.53 -43.93 -0.26
CA ARG A 40 43.23 -44.04 0.41
C ARG A 40 42.13 -44.57 -0.54
N GLN A 41 41.22 -45.41 -0.03
CA GLN A 41 40.04 -45.82 -0.78
C GLN A 41 38.96 -44.71 -0.85
N PRO A 42 38.19 -44.61 -1.96
CA PRO A 42 37.07 -43.66 -2.05
C PRO A 42 36.08 -43.90 -0.89
N GLY A 43 35.97 -42.96 0.05
CA GLY A 43 35.06 -43.05 1.21
C GLY A 43 35.70 -42.87 2.60
N GLU A 44 36.98 -43.17 2.81
CA GLU A 44 37.58 -43.18 4.18
C GLU A 44 38.17 -41.83 4.65
N PHE A 45 37.46 -41.00 5.45
CA PHE A 45 37.87 -39.65 5.91
C PHE A 45 37.64 -38.47 4.93
N PRO A 46 36.43 -38.28 4.37
CA PRO A 46 36.17 -37.30 3.28
C PRO A 46 36.55 -35.86 3.64
N VAL A 47 36.31 -35.46 4.89
CA VAL A 47 36.61 -34.11 5.39
C VAL A 47 38.12 -33.86 5.43
N THR A 48 38.91 -34.81 5.92
CA THR A 48 40.37 -34.65 6.06
C THR A 48 41.07 -34.58 4.70
N ALA A 49 40.60 -35.35 3.71
CA ALA A 49 41.15 -35.23 2.35
C ALA A 49 40.72 -33.95 1.64
N PHE A 50 39.50 -33.48 1.87
CA PHE A 50 39.06 -32.19 1.36
C PHE A 50 39.89 -31.05 1.96
N LEU A 51 40.10 -31.03 3.28
CA LEU A 51 40.91 -30.02 3.96
C LEU A 51 42.38 -30.05 3.54
N LEU A 52 42.99 -31.24 3.43
CA LEU A 52 44.37 -31.38 2.96
C LEU A 52 44.52 -31.02 1.47
N GLY A 53 43.57 -31.40 0.63
CA GLY A 53 43.53 -31.04 -0.78
C GLY A 53 43.35 -29.53 -0.99
N ALA A 54 42.43 -28.91 -0.24
CA ALA A 54 42.22 -27.46 -0.25
C ALA A 54 43.43 -26.70 0.30
N GLY A 55 44.05 -27.19 1.37
CA GLY A 55 45.26 -26.62 1.96
C GLY A 55 46.46 -26.70 1.03
N ALA A 56 46.76 -27.90 0.51
CA ALA A 56 47.87 -28.11 -0.43
C ALA A 56 47.66 -27.37 -1.76
N GLY A 57 46.45 -27.42 -2.31
CA GLY A 57 46.09 -26.67 -3.52
C GLY A 57 46.16 -25.15 -3.32
N GLY A 58 45.72 -24.65 -2.16
CA GLY A 58 45.82 -23.24 -1.79
C GLY A 58 47.27 -22.78 -1.68
N LEU A 59 48.13 -23.54 -0.99
CA LEU A 59 49.56 -23.25 -0.88
C LEU A 59 50.27 -23.26 -2.23
N LEU A 60 49.97 -24.24 -3.10
CA LEU A 60 50.48 -24.30 -4.47
C LEU A 60 50.03 -23.10 -5.31
N ALA A 61 48.76 -22.72 -5.23
CA ALA A 61 48.23 -21.57 -5.96
C ALA A 61 48.86 -20.25 -5.49
N ILE A 62 49.06 -20.09 -4.17
CA ILE A 62 49.75 -18.92 -3.60
C ILE A 62 51.21 -18.91 -4.06
N GLY A 63 51.91 -20.06 -4.00
CA GLY A 63 53.30 -20.18 -4.41
C GLY A 63 53.52 -19.87 -5.90
N LEU A 64 52.73 -20.49 -6.78
CA LEU A 64 52.77 -20.23 -8.21
C LEU A 64 52.32 -18.79 -8.55
N GLY A 65 51.34 -18.26 -7.83
CA GLY A 65 50.90 -16.88 -7.96
C GLY A 65 51.98 -15.88 -7.58
N ALA A 66 52.68 -16.09 -6.46
CA ALA A 66 53.78 -15.27 -5.99
C ALA A 66 54.99 -15.36 -6.93
N MET A 67 55.34 -16.56 -7.40
CA MET A 67 56.41 -16.77 -8.37
C MET A 67 56.07 -16.12 -9.73
N GLY A 68 54.81 -16.24 -10.19
CA GLY A 68 54.32 -15.58 -11.39
C GLY A 68 54.32 -14.05 -11.25
N TRP A 69 53.96 -13.53 -10.09
CA TRP A 69 54.10 -12.12 -9.76
C TRP A 69 55.57 -11.69 -9.79
N GLY A 70 56.49 -12.52 -9.29
CA GLY A 70 57.93 -12.24 -9.31
C GLY A 70 58.54 -12.24 -10.71
N THR A 71 58.03 -13.05 -11.63
CA THR A 71 58.70 -13.29 -12.93
C THR A 71 58.04 -12.59 -14.12
N SER A 72 56.72 -12.39 -14.11
CA SER A 72 55.97 -11.93 -15.30
C SER A 72 55.36 -10.54 -15.14
N PRO A 73 55.69 -9.57 -16.01
CA PRO A 73 55.04 -8.26 -16.02
C PRO A 73 53.56 -8.35 -16.40
N HIS A 74 53.15 -9.38 -17.14
CA HIS A 74 51.74 -9.63 -17.46
C HIS A 74 50.93 -9.98 -16.21
N ILE A 75 51.47 -10.83 -15.35
CA ILE A 75 50.81 -11.25 -14.11
C ILE A 75 50.73 -10.07 -13.15
N ARG A 76 51.83 -9.33 -12.95
CA ARG A 76 51.86 -8.10 -12.13
C ARG A 76 50.85 -7.04 -12.59
N CYS A 77 50.71 -6.85 -13.90
CA CYS A 77 49.75 -5.90 -14.45
C CYS A 77 48.31 -6.39 -14.25
N ALA A 78 48.02 -7.64 -14.59
CA ALA A 78 46.68 -8.22 -14.46
C ALA A 78 46.16 -8.16 -13.01
N SER A 79 47.04 -8.42 -12.05
CA SER A 79 46.70 -8.37 -10.62
C SER A 79 46.51 -6.95 -10.09
N LEU A 80 47.38 -5.99 -10.45
CA LEU A 80 47.17 -4.57 -10.12
C LEU A 80 45.91 -4.00 -10.76
N LEU A 81 45.49 -4.54 -11.91
CA LEU A 81 44.24 -4.16 -12.57
C LEU A 81 42.99 -4.68 -11.85
N LEU A 82 43.11 -5.63 -10.91
CA LEU A 82 41.96 -6.15 -10.15
C LEU A 82 41.33 -5.06 -9.26
N VAL A 83 42.16 -4.20 -8.65
CA VAL A 83 41.71 -3.11 -7.78
C VAL A 83 40.82 -2.09 -8.54
N PRO A 84 41.26 -1.45 -9.64
CA PRO A 84 40.41 -0.54 -10.42
C PRO A 84 39.25 -1.25 -11.12
N LYS A 85 39.30 -2.57 -11.29
CA LYS A 85 38.15 -3.35 -11.80
C LYS A 85 37.01 -3.44 -10.79
N MET A 86 37.32 -3.55 -9.50
CA MET A 86 36.32 -3.51 -8.42
C MET A 86 35.64 -2.14 -8.30
N LEU A 87 36.32 -1.05 -8.65
CA LEU A 87 35.72 0.29 -8.71
C LEU A 87 34.72 0.48 -9.87
N GLY A 88 34.57 -0.51 -10.75
CA GLY A 88 33.72 -0.46 -11.92
C GLY A 88 32.38 -1.17 -11.77
N LYS A 89 31.85 -1.65 -12.90
CA LYS A 89 30.58 -2.38 -12.97
C LYS A 89 30.56 -3.67 -12.13
N GLU A 90 31.69 -4.38 -12.05
CA GLU A 90 31.76 -5.68 -11.38
C GLU A 90 31.61 -5.55 -9.86
N GLY A 91 32.34 -4.60 -9.24
CA GLY A 91 32.19 -4.37 -7.80
C GLY A 91 30.84 -3.77 -7.45
N ARG A 92 30.25 -2.93 -8.31
CA ARG A 92 28.88 -2.46 -8.11
C ARG A 92 27.86 -3.59 -8.14
N LEU A 93 28.01 -4.57 -9.04
CA LEU A 93 27.13 -5.73 -9.07
C LEU A 93 27.23 -6.54 -7.77
N PHE A 94 28.44 -6.72 -7.25
CA PHE A 94 28.68 -7.39 -5.97
C PHE A 94 28.04 -6.64 -4.79
N VAL A 95 28.28 -5.32 -4.68
CA VAL A 95 27.70 -4.50 -3.61
C VAL A 95 26.18 -4.42 -3.72
N LEU A 96 25.63 -4.40 -4.93
CA LEU A 96 24.18 -4.45 -5.15
C LEU A 96 23.58 -5.77 -4.63
N GLY A 97 24.23 -6.91 -4.88
CA GLY A 97 23.80 -8.19 -4.33
C GLY A 97 23.78 -8.19 -2.80
N TYR A 98 24.83 -7.64 -2.18
CA TYR A 98 24.88 -7.48 -0.72
C TYR A 98 23.79 -6.52 -0.21
N ALA A 99 23.56 -5.39 -0.88
CA ALA A 99 22.53 -4.43 -0.51
C ALA A 99 21.14 -5.07 -0.52
N LEU A 100 20.81 -5.83 -1.57
CA LEU A 100 19.53 -6.54 -1.67
C LEU A 100 19.36 -7.56 -0.54
N ALA A 101 20.42 -8.33 -0.23
CA ALA A 101 20.39 -9.27 0.89
C ALA A 101 20.18 -8.56 2.23
N ALA A 102 20.86 -7.44 2.48
CA ALA A 102 20.72 -6.66 3.71
C ALA A 102 19.33 -6.04 3.84
N ILE A 103 18.74 -5.56 2.74
CA ILE A 103 17.38 -5.00 2.72
C ILE A 103 16.35 -6.11 2.99
N TYR A 104 16.51 -7.28 2.36
CA TYR A 104 15.59 -8.41 2.53
C TYR A 104 15.61 -8.93 3.97
N MET A 105 16.79 -9.17 4.53
CA MET A 105 16.95 -9.72 5.88
C MET A 105 16.73 -8.70 7.01
N GLY A 106 16.66 -7.40 6.69
CA GLY A 106 16.45 -6.33 7.67
C GLY A 106 15.08 -5.67 7.52
N PRO A 107 14.99 -4.49 6.87
CA PRO A 107 13.74 -3.74 6.74
C PRO A 107 12.54 -4.55 6.24
N VAL A 108 12.72 -5.39 5.21
CA VAL A 108 11.62 -6.15 4.61
C VAL A 108 11.11 -7.22 5.58
N ALA A 109 12.01 -7.94 6.25
CA ALA A 109 11.65 -8.92 7.27
C ALA A 109 10.91 -8.27 8.44
N ASN A 110 11.38 -7.09 8.91
CA ASN A 110 10.72 -6.34 9.98
C ASN A 110 9.32 -5.84 9.59
N LEU A 111 9.18 -5.31 8.37
CA LEU A 111 7.89 -4.88 7.84
C LEU A 111 6.92 -6.06 7.79
N ARG A 112 7.38 -7.23 7.34
CA ARG A 112 6.57 -8.45 7.30
C ARG A 112 6.13 -8.90 8.68
N HIS A 113 7.00 -8.81 9.68
CA HIS A 113 6.66 -9.13 11.06
C HIS A 113 5.56 -8.22 11.60
N ASN A 114 5.75 -6.89 11.49
CA ASN A 114 4.74 -5.92 11.92
C ASN A 114 3.40 -6.08 11.17
N LEU A 115 3.45 -6.40 9.88
CA LEU A 115 2.25 -6.65 9.08
C LEU A 115 1.51 -7.91 9.56
N ASN A 116 2.23 -8.97 9.91
CA ASN A 116 1.61 -10.17 10.48
C ASN A 116 0.95 -9.88 11.84
N ASP A 117 1.56 -9.03 12.68
CA ASP A 117 0.97 -8.64 13.97
C ASP A 117 -0.29 -7.79 13.79
N VAL A 118 -0.33 -6.91 12.78
CA VAL A 118 -1.55 -6.17 12.41
C VAL A 118 -2.64 -7.13 11.93
N ILE A 119 -2.30 -8.11 11.10
CA ILE A 119 -3.27 -9.13 10.66
C ILE A 119 -3.81 -9.93 11.85
N ALA A 120 -2.95 -10.32 12.79
CA ALA A 120 -3.35 -11.03 14.00
C ALA A 120 -4.27 -10.18 14.90
N SER A 121 -3.97 -8.89 15.06
CA SER A 121 -4.79 -7.92 15.78
C SER A 121 -6.20 -7.77 15.17
N LEU A 122 -6.27 -7.67 13.84
CA LEU A 122 -7.54 -7.64 13.12
C LEU A 122 -8.33 -8.94 13.31
N GLY A 123 -7.65 -10.09 13.24
CA GLY A 123 -8.25 -11.40 13.52
C GLY A 123 -8.85 -11.47 14.93
N CYS A 124 -8.10 -11.05 15.95
CA CYS A 124 -8.55 -10.97 17.33
C CYS A 124 -9.78 -10.08 17.50
N THR A 125 -9.79 -8.92 16.83
CA THR A 125 -10.92 -7.97 16.90
C THR A 125 -12.19 -8.58 16.30
N VAL A 126 -12.08 -9.26 15.16
CA VAL A 126 -13.22 -9.94 14.52
C VAL A 126 -13.70 -11.11 15.37
N GLU A 127 -12.81 -11.93 15.91
CA GLU A 127 -13.18 -13.05 16.80
C GLU A 127 -13.88 -12.55 18.07
N LEU A 128 -13.37 -11.48 18.67
CA LEU A 128 -13.99 -10.86 19.83
C LEU A 128 -15.38 -10.31 19.50
N GLN A 129 -15.55 -9.64 18.36
CA GLN A 129 -16.85 -9.18 17.88
C GLN A 129 -17.82 -10.35 17.69
N ILE A 130 -17.39 -11.45 17.08
CA ILE A 130 -18.24 -12.64 16.89
C ILE A 130 -18.63 -13.24 18.25
N ASN A 131 -17.69 -13.36 19.19
CA ASN A 131 -17.95 -13.93 20.51
C ASN A 131 -18.89 -13.06 21.35
N ASN A 132 -18.66 -11.74 21.39
CA ASN A 132 -19.53 -10.80 22.08
C ASN A 132 -20.91 -10.75 21.42
N THR A 133 -20.98 -10.71 20.09
CA THR A 133 -22.25 -10.79 19.35
C THR A 133 -22.99 -12.08 19.66
N ARG A 134 -22.29 -13.22 19.70
CA ARG A 134 -22.90 -14.52 20.04
C ARG A 134 -23.39 -14.55 21.50
N ALA A 135 -22.64 -13.96 22.43
CA ALA A 135 -23.03 -13.87 23.83
C ALA A 135 -24.27 -12.99 24.01
N ALA A 136 -24.24 -11.76 23.46
CA ALA A 136 -25.37 -10.84 23.44
C ALA A 136 -26.60 -11.46 22.78
N TRP A 137 -26.43 -12.09 21.61
CA TRP A 137 -27.48 -12.82 20.92
C TRP A 137 -28.06 -13.94 21.78
N ARG A 138 -27.23 -14.76 22.44
CA ARG A 138 -27.73 -15.85 23.30
C ARG A 138 -28.58 -15.32 24.45
N VAL A 139 -28.15 -14.23 25.09
CA VAL A 139 -28.88 -13.60 26.19
C VAL A 139 -30.20 -13.00 25.70
N SER A 140 -30.18 -12.24 24.59
CA SER A 140 -31.38 -11.59 24.05
C SER A 140 -32.40 -12.58 23.50
N THR A 141 -31.94 -13.69 22.91
CA THR A 141 -32.81 -14.74 22.36
C THR A 141 -33.12 -15.85 23.35
N ALA A 142 -32.58 -15.84 24.57
CA ALA A 142 -32.94 -16.79 25.63
C ALA A 142 -34.45 -16.81 25.94
N PRO A 143 -35.13 -15.67 26.21
CA PRO A 143 -36.57 -15.67 26.48
C PRO A 143 -37.37 -16.15 25.28
N LEU A 144 -37.00 -15.73 24.06
CA LEU A 144 -37.65 -16.19 22.84
C LEU A 144 -37.49 -17.70 22.65
N ARG A 145 -36.29 -18.27 22.86
CA ARG A 145 -36.08 -19.72 22.76
C ARG A 145 -36.90 -20.49 23.78
N ALA A 146 -37.06 -19.97 25.00
CA ALA A 146 -37.90 -20.60 26.02
C ALA A 146 -39.38 -20.61 25.57
N VAL A 147 -39.89 -19.46 25.12
CA VAL A 147 -41.27 -19.33 24.61
C VAL A 147 -41.48 -20.23 23.39
N PHE A 148 -40.59 -20.22 22.40
CA PHE A 148 -40.69 -21.09 21.22
C PHE A 148 -40.59 -22.57 21.56
N LYS A 149 -39.80 -22.95 22.57
CA LYS A 149 -39.69 -24.35 23.02
C LYS A 149 -41.01 -24.84 23.62
N ASP A 150 -41.65 -24.02 24.44
CA ASP A 150 -42.96 -24.34 25.02
C ASP A 150 -44.06 -24.32 23.96
N LEU A 151 -44.03 -23.34 23.04
CA LEU A 151 -44.97 -23.26 21.91
C LEU A 151 -44.83 -24.46 20.95
N LEU A 152 -43.62 -24.93 20.67
CA LEU A 152 -43.40 -26.09 19.81
C LEU A 152 -43.75 -27.42 20.49
N SER A 153 -43.87 -27.44 21.82
CA SER A 153 -44.35 -28.62 22.56
C SER A 153 -45.87 -28.83 22.40
N SER A 154 -46.62 -27.77 22.13
CA SER A 154 -48.06 -27.76 21.86
C SER A 154 -48.39 -27.45 20.38
N LYS A 155 -47.52 -27.94 19.49
CA LYS A 155 -47.45 -27.70 18.03
C LYS A 155 -48.79 -27.72 17.28
N GLU A 156 -49.72 -28.60 17.67
CA GLU A 156 -51.01 -28.78 17.00
C GLU A 156 -52.11 -27.84 17.51
N LEU A 157 -52.02 -27.35 18.76
CA LEU A 157 -52.96 -26.36 19.33
C LEU A 157 -52.64 -24.94 18.85
N LEU A 158 -51.36 -24.60 18.73
CA LEU A 158 -50.92 -23.23 18.45
C LEU A 158 -51.07 -22.77 17.02
N ARG A 159 -51.08 -23.68 16.04
CA ARG A 159 -51.18 -23.29 14.63
C ARG A 159 -52.56 -22.71 14.29
N ALA A 160 -53.61 -23.17 14.99
CA ALA A 160 -54.97 -22.62 14.88
C ALA A 160 -55.13 -21.28 15.63
N GLU A 161 -54.42 -21.10 16.75
CA GLU A 161 -54.53 -19.89 17.58
C GLU A 161 -53.65 -18.73 17.09
N THR A 162 -52.47 -19.00 16.54
CA THR A 162 -51.45 -17.98 16.21
C THR A 162 -51.88 -17.03 15.08
N GLN A 163 -52.63 -17.51 14.07
CA GLN A 163 -53.13 -16.63 13.01
C GLN A 163 -54.23 -15.68 13.51
N ASN A 164 -55.00 -16.11 14.51
CA ASN A 164 -56.04 -15.28 15.12
C ASN A 164 -55.42 -14.29 16.12
N ILE A 165 -54.39 -14.70 16.85
CA ILE A 165 -53.73 -13.87 17.87
C ILE A 165 -52.94 -12.71 17.26
N SER A 166 -52.29 -12.87 16.11
CA SER A 166 -51.49 -11.78 15.47
C SER A 166 -52.36 -10.61 15.00
N THR A 167 -53.52 -10.90 14.40
CA THR A 167 -54.50 -9.87 14.04
C THR A 167 -55.14 -9.27 15.27
N THR A 168 -55.43 -10.07 16.30
CA THR A 168 -55.95 -9.58 17.59
C THR A 168 -54.94 -8.67 18.29
N PHE A 169 -53.65 -9.00 18.31
CA PHE A 169 -52.61 -8.17 18.96
C PHE A 169 -52.37 -6.85 18.24
N LYS A 170 -52.44 -6.84 16.90
CA LYS A 170 -52.29 -5.61 16.12
C LYS A 170 -53.47 -4.66 16.36
N ASP A 171 -54.67 -5.21 16.53
CA ASP A 171 -55.87 -4.46 16.90
C ASP A 171 -55.86 -4.04 18.39
N LEU A 172 -55.33 -4.90 19.27
CA LEU A 172 -55.15 -4.61 20.70
C LEU A 172 -54.12 -3.49 20.93
N ASP A 173 -52.99 -3.51 20.23
CA ASP A 173 -51.92 -2.51 20.38
C ASP A 173 -52.39 -1.13 19.87
N ALA A 174 -53.15 -1.11 18.76
CA ALA A 174 -53.82 0.10 18.30
C ALA A 174 -54.88 0.61 19.30
N GLN A 175 -55.66 -0.29 19.92
CA GLN A 175 -56.61 0.08 20.99
C GLN A 175 -55.93 0.52 22.28
N VAL A 176 -54.80 -0.08 22.63
CA VAL A 176 -54.05 0.22 23.85
C VAL A 176 -53.39 1.60 23.75
N ASN A 177 -52.85 1.93 22.57
CA ASN A 177 -52.18 3.20 22.31
C ASN A 177 -53.15 4.34 21.97
N SER A 178 -54.43 4.05 21.69
CA SER A 178 -55.42 5.11 21.41
C SER A 178 -55.68 6.03 22.62
N GLU A 179 -55.96 7.30 22.36
CA GLU A 179 -56.30 8.31 23.40
C GLU A 179 -57.82 8.52 23.55
N THR A 180 -58.63 7.68 22.89
CA THR A 180 -60.08 7.83 22.87
C THR A 180 -60.68 7.61 24.27
N GLY A 181 -61.39 8.63 24.79
CA GLY A 181 -62.10 8.58 26.07
C GLY A 181 -61.29 9.02 27.29
N TYR A 182 -60.13 9.68 27.10
CA TYR A 182 -59.30 10.21 28.18
C TYR A 182 -58.50 11.45 27.73
N THR A 183 -58.53 12.55 28.50
CA THR A 183 -57.59 13.66 28.38
C THR A 183 -56.58 13.59 29.55
N PRO A 184 -55.26 13.70 29.31
CA PRO A 184 -54.23 13.59 30.36
C PRO A 184 -54.37 14.55 31.54
N GLU A 185 -55.16 15.60 31.39
CA GLU A 185 -55.26 16.73 32.29
C GLU A 185 -56.20 16.46 33.48
N GLU A 186 -57.16 15.53 33.36
CA GLU A 186 -58.19 15.30 34.40
C GLU A 186 -57.77 14.28 35.49
N ALA A 187 -56.75 13.45 35.26
CA ALA A 187 -56.37 12.38 36.20
C ALA A 187 -55.53 12.84 37.41
N VAL A 188 -54.98 14.05 37.39
CA VAL A 188 -54.04 14.50 38.42
C VAL A 188 -54.78 14.95 39.71
N GLU A 189 -56.09 15.21 39.66
CA GLU A 189 -56.82 15.76 40.82
C GLU A 189 -57.36 14.73 41.83
N SER A 190 -57.40 13.42 41.53
CA SER A 190 -58.03 12.44 42.44
C SER A 190 -57.06 11.73 43.39
N GLY A 191 -56.09 12.46 43.95
CA GLY A 191 -55.05 11.90 44.84
C GLY A 191 -54.82 12.63 46.17
N GLN A 192 -55.54 13.70 46.50
CA GLN A 192 -55.31 14.45 47.75
C GLN A 192 -56.61 14.74 48.49
N THR A 193 -56.92 13.92 49.48
CA THR A 193 -57.80 14.31 50.59
C THR A 193 -56.93 14.49 51.83
N ALA A 194 -56.43 15.71 52.05
CA ALA A 194 -56.10 16.23 53.37
C ALA A 194 -55.96 17.75 53.30
N GLN A 195 -56.82 18.43 54.05
CA GLN A 195 -56.80 19.85 54.45
C GLN A 195 -55.49 20.63 54.25
N GLY A 196 -55.59 21.70 53.45
CA GLY A 196 -55.35 23.06 53.93
C GLY A 196 -53.95 23.68 53.77
N ARG A 197 -53.96 24.77 52.97
CA ARG A 197 -53.14 26.01 53.00
C ARG A 197 -51.90 26.16 52.09
N GLU A 198 -52.05 27.19 51.25
CA GLU A 198 -51.06 28.15 50.71
C GLU A 198 -50.13 27.75 49.55
N ALA A 199 -50.56 28.19 48.37
CA ALA A 199 -49.84 28.79 47.24
C ALA A 199 -48.30 28.67 47.17
N ARG A 200 -47.82 28.13 46.04
CA ARG A 200 -46.76 28.75 45.19
C ARG A 200 -46.65 28.04 43.84
N GLN A 201 -46.46 28.85 42.80
CA GLN A 201 -46.19 28.45 41.42
C GLN A 201 -45.00 27.50 41.30
N ALA A 202 -45.18 26.41 40.53
CA ALA A 202 -44.08 25.64 39.94
C ALA A 202 -44.57 25.05 38.59
N PRO A 203 -43.71 24.97 37.57
CA PRO A 203 -44.10 24.51 36.23
C PRO A 203 -44.47 23.04 36.28
N ALA A 204 -45.41 22.62 35.42
CA ALA A 204 -45.94 21.27 35.33
C ALA A 204 -44.82 20.21 35.19
N SER A 205 -44.32 19.74 36.33
CA SER A 205 -43.52 18.53 36.40
C SER A 205 -44.43 17.38 36.03
N ARG A 206 -44.35 16.92 34.78
CA ARG A 206 -44.97 15.66 34.35
C ARG A 206 -44.47 14.58 35.31
N LEU A 207 -45.30 14.22 36.27
CA LEU A 207 -45.01 13.15 37.22
C LEU A 207 -44.81 11.89 36.37
N HIS A 208 -43.58 11.38 36.32
CA HIS A 208 -43.24 10.24 35.46
C HIS A 208 -43.84 8.98 36.08
N LEU A 209 -45.11 8.72 35.77
CA LEU A 209 -45.86 7.59 36.26
C LEU A 209 -45.24 6.30 35.70
N SER A 210 -45.07 5.26 36.52
CA SER A 210 -44.60 3.96 36.02
C SER A 210 -45.56 3.46 34.94
N THR A 211 -45.02 2.76 33.94
CA THR A 211 -45.83 2.21 32.84
C THR A 211 -46.99 1.37 33.39
N GLN A 212 -46.73 0.49 34.37
CA GLN A 212 -47.78 -0.27 35.07
C GLN A 212 -48.92 0.61 35.63
N LYS A 213 -48.60 1.68 36.36
CA LYS A 213 -49.61 2.58 36.94
C LYS A 213 -50.36 3.36 35.86
N MET A 214 -49.67 3.72 34.78
CA MET A 214 -50.29 4.36 33.62
C MET A 214 -51.35 3.45 33.00
N TYR A 215 -51.02 2.17 32.81
CA TYR A 215 -51.93 1.16 32.26
C TYR A 215 -53.13 0.90 33.18
N GLU A 216 -52.90 0.75 34.48
CA GLU A 216 -53.97 0.60 35.48
C GLU A 216 -54.96 1.76 35.45
N LEU A 217 -54.44 2.99 35.45
CA LEU A 217 -55.26 4.19 35.48
C LEU A 217 -56.04 4.36 34.16
N LYS A 218 -55.38 4.18 33.02
CA LYS A 218 -56.01 4.26 31.69
C LYS A 218 -57.15 3.25 31.53
N THR A 219 -56.96 2.04 32.04
CA THR A 219 -57.97 0.98 31.96
C THR A 219 -59.21 1.29 32.81
N LYS A 220 -59.01 1.78 34.04
CA LYS A 220 -60.11 2.19 34.93
C LYS A 220 -60.94 3.34 34.35
N LEU A 221 -60.27 4.35 33.79
CA LEU A 221 -60.94 5.51 33.20
C LEU A 221 -61.74 5.13 31.95
N ARG A 222 -61.22 4.25 31.09
CA ARG A 222 -61.97 3.74 29.93
C ARG A 222 -63.23 2.98 30.34
N CYS A 223 -63.18 2.19 31.41
CA CYS A 223 -64.37 1.51 31.94
C CYS A 223 -65.42 2.51 32.42
N SER A 224 -65.03 3.51 33.21
CA SER A 224 -65.93 4.59 33.64
C SER A 224 -66.53 5.37 32.47
N TYR A 225 -65.74 5.62 31.42
CA TYR A 225 -66.22 6.26 30.19
C TYR A 225 -67.29 5.42 29.48
N VAL A 226 -67.08 4.10 29.34
CA VAL A 226 -68.06 3.19 28.74
C VAL A 226 -69.36 3.15 29.55
N VAL A 227 -69.27 3.07 30.89
CA VAL A 227 -70.44 3.10 31.78
C VAL A 227 -71.21 4.41 31.62
N SER A 228 -70.51 5.54 31.53
CA SER A 228 -71.13 6.86 31.32
C SER A 228 -71.85 6.95 29.98
N GLN A 229 -71.24 6.43 28.91
CA GLN A 229 -71.88 6.33 27.59
C GLN A 229 -73.11 5.41 27.60
N ALA A 230 -73.08 4.32 28.37
CA ALA A 230 -74.23 3.42 28.53
C ALA A 230 -75.40 4.11 29.25
N ILE A 231 -75.13 4.88 30.32
CA ILE A 231 -76.13 5.69 31.03
C ILE A 231 -76.78 6.70 30.07
N LEU A 232 -75.97 7.44 29.31
CA LEU A 232 -76.46 8.39 28.31
C LEU A 232 -77.35 7.72 27.25
N SER A 233 -76.93 6.55 26.76
CA SER A 233 -77.70 5.78 25.79
C SER A 233 -79.02 5.26 26.37
N CYS A 234 -79.04 4.85 27.64
CA CYS A 234 -80.24 4.47 28.38
C CYS A 234 -81.22 5.66 28.51
N HIS A 235 -80.73 6.85 28.89
CA HIS A 235 -81.56 8.06 28.97
C HIS A 235 -82.22 8.37 27.62
N ARG A 236 -81.43 8.36 26.53
CA ARG A 236 -81.94 8.60 25.18
C ARG A 236 -82.98 7.56 24.75
N TRP A 237 -82.85 6.30 25.19
CA TRP A 237 -83.82 5.25 24.89
C TRP A 237 -85.17 5.52 25.55
N PHE A 238 -85.19 5.89 26.84
CA PHE A 238 -86.41 6.25 27.55
C PHE A 238 -87.11 7.46 26.92
N ASP A 239 -86.33 8.49 26.53
CA ASP A 239 -86.86 9.65 25.80
C ASP A 239 -87.55 9.25 24.50
N ARG A 240 -86.87 8.44 23.69
CA ARG A 240 -87.41 7.97 22.41
C ARG A 240 -88.66 7.13 22.60
N LYS A 241 -88.72 6.27 23.62
CA LYS A 241 -89.89 5.44 23.91
C LYS A 241 -91.06 6.24 24.47
N HIS A 242 -90.78 7.25 25.29
CA HIS A 242 -91.81 8.17 25.75
C HIS A 242 -92.45 8.92 24.57
N GLU A 243 -91.64 9.44 23.65
CA GLU A 243 -92.14 10.13 22.47
C GLU A 243 -92.96 9.21 21.55
N GLN A 244 -92.49 7.98 21.33
CA GLN A 244 -93.24 6.96 20.57
C GLN A 244 -94.58 6.61 21.23
N CYS A 245 -94.60 6.47 22.56
CA CYS A 245 -95.82 6.19 23.32
C CYS A 245 -96.85 7.33 23.21
N MET A 246 -96.41 8.58 23.35
CA MET A 246 -97.27 9.76 23.22
C MET A 246 -97.86 9.92 21.81
N LYS A 247 -97.14 9.49 20.77
CA LYS A 247 -97.65 9.51 19.37
C LYS A 247 -98.66 8.40 19.08
N HIS A 248 -98.52 7.24 19.71
CA HIS A 248 -99.34 6.06 19.39
C HIS A 248 -100.68 6.03 20.16
N ILE A 249 -100.78 6.70 21.31
CA ILE A 249 -101.99 6.78 22.13
C ILE A 249 -102.60 8.19 21.98
N TRP A 250 -103.65 8.32 21.17
CA TRP A 250 -104.19 9.64 20.80
C TRP A 250 -105.07 10.30 21.88
N VAL A 251 -105.59 9.54 22.86
CA VAL A 251 -106.50 10.07 23.89
C VAL A 251 -105.71 10.83 24.98
N PRO A 252 -105.91 12.15 25.16
CA PRO A 252 -104.99 13.00 25.92
C PRO A 252 -104.90 12.69 27.42
N LEU A 253 -105.99 12.26 28.07
CA LEU A 253 -105.97 11.89 29.49
C LEU A 253 -105.37 10.49 29.72
N LEU A 254 -105.58 9.56 28.78
CA LEU A 254 -105.08 8.18 28.90
C LEU A 254 -103.60 8.06 28.51
N SER A 255 -103.13 8.85 27.52
CA SER A 255 -101.74 8.83 27.07
C SER A 255 -100.77 9.30 28.15
N HIS A 256 -101.11 10.35 28.89
CA HIS A 256 -100.28 10.85 29.98
C HIS A 256 -100.14 9.85 31.14
N LEU A 257 -101.19 9.06 31.43
CA LEU A 257 -101.14 8.03 32.48
C LEU A 257 -100.34 6.80 32.04
N LEU A 258 -100.59 6.29 30.83
CA LEU A 258 -99.94 5.08 30.31
C LEU A 258 -98.46 5.31 29.91
N CYS A 259 -98.09 6.52 29.47
CA CYS A 259 -96.72 6.84 29.07
C CYS A 259 -95.86 7.41 30.22
N LEU A 260 -96.43 7.64 31.42
CA LEU A 260 -95.72 8.11 32.62
C LEU A 260 -94.52 7.24 33.01
N PRO A 261 -94.59 5.90 32.96
CA PRO A 261 -93.45 5.05 33.33
C PRO A 261 -92.19 5.31 32.48
N MET A 262 -92.36 5.78 31.24
CA MET A 262 -91.23 6.11 30.35
C MET A 262 -90.51 7.41 30.75
N LYS A 263 -91.07 8.22 31.66
CA LYS A 263 -90.36 9.38 32.25
C LYS A 263 -89.44 9.01 33.41
N PHE A 264 -89.52 7.79 33.93
CA PHE A 264 -88.72 7.34 35.07
C PHE A 264 -87.30 6.94 34.67
N LYS A 265 -86.49 7.91 34.25
CA LYS A 265 -85.10 7.67 33.86
C LYS A 265 -84.15 7.37 35.02
N PHE A 266 -84.63 7.40 36.26
CA PHE A 266 -83.81 7.09 37.45
C PHE A 266 -83.28 5.65 37.42
N PHE A 267 -83.96 4.73 36.71
CA PHE A 267 -83.48 3.36 36.50
C PHE A 267 -82.14 3.29 35.75
N CYS A 268 -81.82 4.26 34.87
CA CYS A 268 -80.52 4.34 34.22
C CYS A 268 -79.38 4.60 35.21
N GLY A 269 -79.69 5.18 36.38
CA GLY A 269 -78.73 5.43 37.46
C GLY A 269 -78.19 4.17 38.13
N ILE A 270 -78.85 3.01 37.97
CA ILE A 270 -78.37 1.72 38.49
C ILE A 270 -77.00 1.37 37.89
N ALA A 271 -76.74 1.77 36.64
CA ALA A 271 -75.44 1.56 36.00
C ALA A 271 -74.29 2.33 36.67
N LYS A 272 -74.53 3.32 37.54
CA LYS A 272 -73.47 3.95 38.35
C LYS A 272 -72.79 2.97 39.30
N VAL A 273 -73.46 1.89 39.71
CA VAL A 273 -72.82 0.83 40.51
C VAL A 273 -71.66 0.19 39.74
N MET A 274 -71.75 0.13 38.40
CA MET A 274 -70.65 -0.35 37.56
C MET A 274 -69.46 0.59 37.55
N GLU A 275 -69.63 1.88 37.78
CA GLU A 275 -68.53 2.84 37.89
C GLU A 275 -67.68 2.59 39.15
N VAL A 276 -68.33 2.22 40.25
CA VAL A 276 -67.65 1.79 41.50
C VAL A 276 -66.91 0.47 41.26
N TRP A 277 -67.51 -0.45 40.50
CA TRP A 277 -66.86 -1.68 40.08
C TRP A 277 -65.63 -1.42 39.20
N CYS A 278 -65.71 -0.49 38.24
CA CYS A 278 -64.59 -0.08 37.40
C CYS A 278 -63.38 0.39 38.23
N ARG A 279 -63.62 1.13 39.31
CA ARG A 279 -62.55 1.68 40.16
C ARG A 279 -61.87 0.61 41.03
N ASN A 280 -62.64 -0.37 41.51
CA ASN A 280 -62.23 -1.28 42.58
C ASN A 280 -62.02 -2.75 42.15
N ARG A 281 -62.49 -3.16 40.97
CA ARG A 281 -62.57 -4.58 40.60
C ARG A 281 -61.95 -4.94 39.26
N ILE A 282 -61.46 -4.00 38.45
CA ILE A 282 -60.73 -4.34 37.22
C ILE A 282 -59.34 -4.84 37.60
N PRO A 283 -59.04 -6.15 37.45
CA PRO A 283 -57.71 -6.66 37.68
C PRO A 283 -56.87 -6.30 36.45
N VAL A 284 -55.78 -5.56 36.66
CA VAL A 284 -54.74 -5.39 35.66
C VAL A 284 -53.58 -6.26 36.11
N GLU A 285 -53.07 -7.13 35.22
CA GLU A 285 -51.95 -8.01 35.54
C GLU A 285 -50.78 -7.19 36.12
N GLY A 286 -50.34 -7.54 37.34
CA GLY A 286 -49.34 -6.76 38.08
C GLY A 286 -47.95 -6.68 37.43
N ASN A 287 -47.66 -7.56 36.47
CA ASN A 287 -46.34 -7.69 35.84
C ASN A 287 -46.27 -7.14 34.41
N PHE A 288 -47.36 -6.59 33.88
CA PHE A 288 -47.41 -6.15 32.48
C PHE A 288 -46.43 -5.01 32.19
N GLY A 289 -46.45 -3.94 32.98
CA GLY A 289 -45.56 -2.79 32.81
C GLY A 289 -44.08 -3.13 32.98
N GLN A 290 -43.75 -4.03 33.90
CA GLN A 290 -42.38 -4.53 34.06
C GLN A 290 -41.92 -5.32 32.83
N THR A 291 -42.81 -6.13 32.26
CA THR A 291 -42.52 -6.93 31.06
C THR A 291 -42.32 -6.02 29.84
N TYR A 292 -43.18 -5.01 29.70
CA TYR A 292 -43.08 -4.01 28.64
C TYR A 292 -41.77 -3.20 28.75
N ASP A 293 -41.44 -2.69 29.94
CA ASP A 293 -40.21 -1.94 30.17
C ASP A 293 -38.96 -2.79 29.96
N SER A 294 -39.02 -4.08 30.32
CA SER A 294 -37.92 -5.05 30.12
C SER A 294 -37.68 -5.34 28.63
N LEU A 295 -38.75 -5.51 27.86
CA LEU A 295 -38.67 -5.69 26.40
C LEU A 295 -38.16 -4.43 25.70
N ASN A 296 -38.66 -3.26 26.08
CA ASN A 296 -38.23 -1.99 25.51
C ASN A 296 -36.73 -1.73 25.75
N ARG A 297 -36.26 -2.01 26.97
CA ARG A 297 -34.83 -1.95 27.32
C ARG A 297 -33.99 -2.96 26.55
N SER A 298 -34.49 -4.17 26.35
CA SER A 298 -33.77 -5.21 25.59
C SER A 298 -33.59 -4.83 24.11
N ILE A 299 -34.59 -4.20 23.50
CA ILE A 299 -34.52 -3.73 22.10
C ILE A 299 -33.53 -2.57 21.95
N HIS A 300 -33.58 -1.58 22.84
CA HIS A 300 -32.67 -0.44 22.80
C HIS A 300 -31.23 -0.80 23.21
N GLY A 301 -31.03 -1.81 24.06
CA GLY A 301 -29.71 -2.30 24.43
C GLY A 301 -28.98 -2.99 23.27
N LEU A 302 -29.71 -3.67 22.39
CA LEU A 302 -29.15 -4.36 21.22
C LEU A 302 -28.58 -3.38 20.18
N ASP A 303 -29.14 -2.18 20.05
CA ASP A 303 -28.70 -1.19 19.05
C ASP A 303 -27.38 -0.49 19.46
N GLY A 304 -27.16 -0.29 20.77
CA GLY A 304 -25.96 0.37 21.30
C GLY A 304 -24.69 -0.49 21.33
N GLU A 305 -24.81 -1.82 21.38
CA GLU A 305 -23.68 -2.74 21.57
C GLU A 305 -22.95 -3.11 20.25
N PHE A 306 -23.51 -2.75 19.09
CA PHE A 306 -22.87 -2.96 17.78
C PHE A 306 -21.86 -1.87 17.37
N SER A 307 -21.65 -0.84 18.21
CA SER A 307 -20.59 0.15 17.97
C SER A 307 -19.22 -0.45 18.31
N ALA A 308 -18.40 -0.65 17.29
CA ALA A 308 -17.09 -1.29 17.38
C ALA A 308 -16.09 -0.46 18.22
N ASN A 309 -16.12 -0.63 19.54
CA ASN A 309 -15.03 -0.21 20.41
C ASN A 309 -13.88 -1.22 20.27
N ILE A 310 -12.73 -0.74 19.78
CA ILE A 310 -11.52 -1.55 19.67
C ILE A 310 -11.06 -1.87 21.09
N ASP A 311 -11.22 -3.14 21.49
CA ASP A 311 -10.84 -3.61 22.81
C ASP A 311 -9.30 -3.61 22.96
N LEU A 312 -8.81 -3.12 24.09
CA LEU A 312 -7.38 -2.92 24.35
C LEU A 312 -6.56 -4.23 24.26
N LYS A 313 -7.24 -5.37 24.40
CA LYS A 313 -6.64 -6.70 24.36
C LYS A 313 -6.08 -7.08 22.99
N CYS A 314 -6.58 -6.49 21.91
CA CYS A 314 -6.20 -6.87 20.54
C CYS A 314 -5.23 -5.88 19.88
N LEU A 315 -4.58 -4.95 20.61
CA LEU A 315 -3.67 -3.99 19.98
C LEU A 315 -2.40 -4.66 19.42
N PRO A 316 -1.94 -4.26 18.22
CA PRO A 316 -0.66 -4.71 17.69
C PRO A 316 0.50 -4.09 18.49
N GLN A 317 1.57 -4.85 18.69
CA GLN A 317 2.82 -4.36 19.29
C GLN A 317 3.83 -4.02 18.18
N PRO A 318 4.03 -2.74 17.83
CA PRO A 318 4.93 -2.40 16.73
C PRO A 318 6.40 -2.57 17.15
N VAL A 319 7.13 -3.36 16.38
CA VAL A 319 8.58 -3.53 16.56
C VAL A 319 9.33 -2.58 15.62
N GLY A 320 10.08 -1.65 16.22
CA GLY A 320 10.95 -0.72 15.50
C GLY A 320 12.15 -1.42 14.88
N LEU A 321 12.65 -0.88 13.76
CA LEU A 321 13.83 -1.44 13.12
C LEU A 321 15.10 -1.08 13.90
N ASP A 322 15.91 -2.10 14.23
CA ASP A 322 17.20 -1.92 14.90
C ASP A 322 18.14 -0.96 14.14
N ALA A 323 18.84 -0.09 14.88
CA ALA A 323 19.84 0.82 14.32
C ALA A 323 20.95 0.08 13.54
N ARG A 324 21.34 -1.13 14.00
CA ARG A 324 22.32 -1.98 13.30
C ARG A 324 21.79 -2.50 11.97
N ALA A 325 20.50 -2.83 11.89
CA ALA A 325 19.87 -3.27 10.66
C ALA A 325 19.75 -2.11 9.66
N TYR A 326 19.44 -0.91 10.16
CA TYR A 326 19.43 0.32 9.37
C TYR A 326 20.79 0.58 8.70
N TRP A 327 21.88 0.60 9.48
CA TRP A 327 23.22 0.83 8.94
C TRP A 327 23.68 -0.28 7.98
N ARG A 328 23.34 -1.54 8.25
CA ARG A 328 23.63 -2.66 7.33
C ARG A 328 22.96 -2.50 5.96
N ALA A 329 21.77 -1.90 5.90
CA ALA A 329 21.08 -1.62 4.64
C ALA A 329 21.58 -0.32 3.97
N ALA A 330 21.87 0.72 4.75
CA ALA A 330 22.27 2.04 4.23
C ALA A 330 23.71 2.09 3.72
N LEU A 331 24.67 1.48 4.42
CA LEU A 331 26.10 1.47 4.05
C LEU A 331 26.36 1.00 2.61
N PRO A 332 25.82 -0.14 2.14
CA PRO A 332 26.10 -0.58 0.78
C PRO A 332 25.46 0.33 -0.28
N ILE A 333 24.34 0.99 0.01
CA ILE A 333 23.73 1.98 -0.90
C ILE A 333 24.65 3.19 -1.05
N VAL A 334 25.17 3.70 0.08
CA VAL A 334 26.14 4.80 0.07
C VAL A 334 27.41 4.39 -0.69
N LEU A 335 27.90 3.16 -0.47
CA LEU A 335 29.05 2.61 -1.18
C LEU A 335 28.80 2.52 -2.70
N LEU A 336 27.59 2.16 -3.16
CA LEU A 336 27.26 2.14 -4.59
C LEU A 336 27.35 3.52 -5.24
N VAL A 337 26.89 4.56 -4.54
CA VAL A 337 27.01 5.95 -5.02
C VAL A 337 28.48 6.33 -5.12
N TRP A 338 29.27 6.05 -4.08
CA TRP A 338 30.71 6.30 -4.07
C TRP A 338 31.46 5.57 -5.20
N LEU A 339 31.20 4.28 -5.39
CA LEU A 339 31.79 3.50 -6.48
C LEU A 339 31.42 4.07 -7.86
N SER A 340 30.20 4.59 -8.01
CA SER A 340 29.76 5.21 -9.26
C SER A 340 30.51 6.52 -9.56
N LEU A 341 30.80 7.33 -8.53
CA LEU A 341 31.62 8.54 -8.68
C LEU A 341 33.10 8.20 -8.95
N LEU A 342 33.63 7.17 -8.28
CA LEU A 342 35.01 6.72 -8.44
C LEU A 342 35.28 5.96 -9.75
N GLN A 343 34.23 5.53 -10.45
CA GLN A 343 34.33 4.75 -11.69
C GLN A 343 35.21 5.44 -12.75
N ALA A 344 35.07 6.76 -12.92
CA ALA A 344 35.86 7.52 -13.89
C ALA A 344 37.37 7.48 -13.55
N PHE A 345 37.69 7.61 -12.26
CA PHE A 345 39.06 7.52 -11.76
C PHE A 345 39.62 6.09 -11.88
N GLY A 346 38.80 5.07 -11.61
CA GLY A 346 39.17 3.67 -11.83
C GLY A 346 39.54 3.37 -13.28
N TYR A 347 38.80 3.91 -14.25
CA TYR A 347 39.14 3.76 -15.67
C TYR A 347 40.40 4.49 -16.08
N ARG A 348 40.63 5.70 -15.55
CA ARG A 348 41.89 6.42 -15.77
C ARG A 348 43.07 5.63 -15.19
N LEU A 349 42.93 5.14 -13.96
CA LEU A 349 43.96 4.35 -13.29
C LEU A 349 44.28 3.05 -14.05
N ARG A 350 43.27 2.36 -14.58
CA ARG A 350 43.47 1.17 -15.44
C ARG A 350 44.37 1.47 -16.64
N ARG A 351 44.20 2.63 -17.28
CA ARG A 351 45.04 3.05 -18.40
C ARG A 351 46.47 3.34 -17.94
N VAL A 352 46.65 4.05 -16.83
CA VAL A 352 47.97 4.39 -16.26
C VAL A 352 48.75 3.12 -15.91
N ILE A 353 48.12 2.16 -15.22
CA ILE A 353 48.75 0.86 -14.88
C ILE A 353 49.15 0.11 -16.15
N ALA A 354 48.25 0.00 -17.14
CA ALA A 354 48.56 -0.69 -18.38
C ALA A 354 49.69 0.00 -19.18
N ALA A 355 49.74 1.34 -19.17
CA ALA A 355 50.78 2.11 -19.81
C ALA A 355 52.16 1.95 -19.13
N PHE A 356 52.18 1.83 -17.80
CA PHE A 356 53.41 1.58 -17.03
C PHE A 356 54.06 0.24 -17.39
N TYR A 357 53.28 -0.84 -17.46
CA TYR A 357 53.80 -2.16 -17.80
C TYR A 357 54.03 -2.38 -19.31
N PHE A 358 53.26 -1.72 -20.18
CA PHE A 358 53.32 -1.92 -21.63
C PHE A 358 53.46 -0.60 -22.43
N PRO A 359 54.56 0.15 -22.24
CA PRO A 359 54.74 1.47 -22.85
C PRO A 359 54.79 1.42 -24.38
N LYS A 360 55.39 0.35 -24.96
CA LYS A 360 55.45 0.16 -26.42
C LYS A 360 54.04 0.04 -27.04
N ARG A 361 53.11 -0.65 -26.38
CA ARG A 361 51.72 -0.80 -26.87
C ARG A 361 50.93 0.50 -26.72
N GLU A 362 51.13 1.23 -25.62
CA GLU A 362 50.50 2.53 -25.43
C GLU A 362 50.96 3.54 -26.49
N LYS A 363 52.27 3.60 -26.78
CA LYS A 363 52.81 4.44 -27.87
C LYS A 363 52.15 4.13 -29.21
N LYS A 364 52.04 2.85 -29.60
CA LYS A 364 51.35 2.44 -30.85
C LYS A 364 49.89 2.93 -30.89
N ARG A 365 49.15 2.82 -29.78
CA ARG A 365 47.76 3.30 -29.68
C ARG A 365 47.66 4.83 -29.79
N ILE A 366 48.57 5.56 -29.15
CA ILE A 366 48.62 7.02 -29.22
C ILE A 366 48.93 7.47 -30.65
N LEU A 367 49.93 6.88 -31.32
CA LEU A 367 50.24 7.18 -32.72
C LEU A 367 49.08 6.85 -33.65
N PHE A 368 48.43 5.70 -33.47
CA PHE A 368 47.24 5.34 -34.24
C PHE A 368 46.14 6.39 -34.07
N LEU A 369 45.78 6.74 -32.83
CA LEU A 369 44.76 7.75 -32.56
C LEU A 369 45.13 9.11 -33.14
N TYR A 370 46.40 9.51 -33.04
CA TYR A 370 46.90 10.76 -33.60
C TYR A 370 46.76 10.79 -35.13
N ASN A 371 47.23 9.75 -35.81
CA ASN A 371 47.10 9.62 -37.26
C ASN A 371 45.64 9.58 -37.71
N GLU A 372 44.79 8.86 -36.98
CA GLU A 372 43.35 8.79 -37.25
C GLU A 372 42.66 10.16 -37.09
N LEU A 373 43.02 10.92 -36.05
CA LEU A 373 42.52 12.29 -35.85
C LEU A 373 43.00 13.23 -36.97
N LEU A 374 44.25 13.12 -37.41
CA LEU A 374 44.78 13.85 -38.57
C LEU A 374 43.98 13.54 -39.84
N LYS A 375 43.76 12.25 -40.14
CA LYS A 375 42.96 11.80 -41.28
C LYS A 375 41.53 12.38 -41.23
N LYS A 376 40.88 12.32 -40.07
CA LYS A 376 39.53 12.87 -39.86
C LYS A 376 39.46 14.38 -40.05
N ARG A 377 40.46 15.15 -39.57
CA ARG A 377 40.52 16.61 -39.78
C ARG A 377 40.70 16.97 -41.25
N ALA A 378 41.55 16.23 -41.98
CA ALA A 378 41.71 16.41 -43.43
C ALA A 378 40.41 16.09 -44.19
N ALA A 379 39.73 14.99 -43.85
CA ALA A 379 38.44 14.61 -44.46
C ALA A 379 37.31 15.61 -44.15
N PHE A 380 37.24 16.09 -42.90
CA PHE A 380 36.26 17.07 -42.46
C PHE A 380 36.29 18.35 -43.28
N THR A 381 37.50 18.79 -43.63
CA THR A 381 37.71 19.95 -44.50
C THR A 381 37.13 19.75 -45.89
N LYS A 382 37.37 18.57 -46.49
CA LYS A 382 36.84 18.22 -47.81
C LYS A 382 35.32 18.18 -47.80
N LEU A 383 34.73 17.52 -46.80
CA LEU A 383 33.27 17.38 -46.66
C LEU A 383 32.57 18.71 -46.37
N ARG A 384 33.20 19.59 -45.58
CA ARG A 384 32.62 20.91 -45.22
C ARG A 384 32.99 22.03 -46.17
N ARG A 385 33.65 21.75 -47.29
CA ARG A 385 34.09 22.78 -48.25
C ARG A 385 32.94 23.66 -48.73
N ALA A 386 31.77 23.09 -49.03
CA ALA A 386 30.60 23.87 -49.43
C ALA A 386 30.16 24.87 -48.33
N ALA A 387 30.22 24.46 -47.06
CA ALA A 387 29.92 25.36 -45.93
C ALA A 387 31.00 26.43 -45.75
N ILE A 388 32.28 26.08 -45.93
CA ILE A 388 33.40 27.03 -45.90
C ILE A 388 33.23 28.09 -47.00
N LEU A 389 32.91 27.68 -48.23
CA LEU A 389 32.66 28.57 -49.36
C LEU A 389 31.45 29.50 -49.10
N ARG A 390 30.34 28.97 -48.57
CA ARG A 390 29.17 29.78 -48.19
C ARG A 390 29.53 30.84 -47.15
N ARG A 391 30.30 30.47 -46.12
CA ARG A 391 30.73 31.40 -45.06
C ARG A 391 31.71 32.45 -45.58
N ALA A 392 32.63 32.09 -46.46
CA ALA A 392 33.53 33.04 -47.12
C ALA A 392 32.74 34.06 -47.96
N ARG A 393 31.73 33.60 -48.72
CA ARG A 393 30.83 34.51 -49.45
C ARG A 393 30.04 35.44 -48.52
N GLN A 394 29.54 34.94 -47.40
CA GLN A 394 28.85 35.77 -46.39
C GLN A 394 29.78 36.82 -45.75
N GLN A 395 31.07 36.54 -45.59
CA GLN A 395 32.04 37.53 -45.12
C GLN A 395 32.35 38.61 -46.15
N LYS A 396 32.27 38.26 -47.44
CA LYS A 396 32.41 39.19 -48.56
C LYS A 396 31.17 40.08 -48.73
N ALA A 397 30.00 39.63 -48.29
CA ALA A 397 28.77 40.40 -48.40
C ALA A 397 28.91 41.75 -47.65
N PRO A 398 28.50 42.87 -48.26
CA PRO A 398 28.61 44.18 -47.63
C PRO A 398 27.83 44.19 -46.32
N ARG A 399 28.47 44.66 -45.25
CA ARG A 399 27.78 44.86 -43.97
C ARG A 399 26.77 45.98 -44.12
N HIS A 400 25.65 45.86 -43.40
CA HIS A 400 24.68 46.93 -43.34
C HIS A 400 25.35 48.17 -42.74
N PRO A 401 25.15 49.39 -43.28
CA PRO A 401 25.81 50.61 -42.80
C PRO A 401 25.66 50.84 -41.28
N LEU A 402 24.51 50.46 -40.71
CA LEU A 402 24.24 50.52 -39.28
C LEU A 402 25.16 49.60 -38.46
N ALA A 403 25.51 48.41 -38.96
CA ALA A 403 26.38 47.47 -38.28
C ALA A 403 27.83 47.99 -38.13
N ASP A 404 28.31 48.76 -39.12
CA ASP A 404 29.62 49.40 -39.06
C ASP A 404 29.65 50.59 -38.08
N ILE A 405 28.54 51.34 -37.98
CA ILE A 405 28.36 52.41 -36.98
C ILE A 405 28.36 51.81 -35.55
N LEU A 406 27.57 50.75 -35.33
CA LEU A 406 27.50 50.01 -34.07
C LEU A 406 28.84 49.36 -33.67
N HIS A 407 29.66 48.92 -34.65
CA HIS A 407 30.98 48.37 -34.40
C HIS A 407 31.98 49.41 -33.87
N ARG A 408 31.83 50.68 -34.28
CA ARG A 408 32.68 51.80 -33.85
C ARG A 408 32.26 52.37 -32.50
N GLN A 409 30.95 52.48 -32.24
CA GLN A 409 30.42 53.16 -31.05
C GLN A 409 30.38 52.29 -29.79
N CYS A 410 30.28 50.95 -29.92
CA CYS A 410 30.08 50.07 -28.76
C CYS A 410 31.16 48.97 -28.66
N PRO A 411 32.09 49.04 -27.68
CA PRO A 411 33.16 48.04 -27.52
C PRO A 411 32.64 46.63 -27.16
N LEU A 412 31.47 46.54 -26.52
CA LEU A 412 30.83 45.25 -26.21
C LEU A 412 30.27 44.55 -27.45
N LEU A 413 29.70 45.32 -28.40
CA LEU A 413 29.18 44.82 -29.68
C LEU A 413 30.29 44.46 -30.67
N ARG A 414 31.48 45.06 -30.53
CA ARG A 414 32.69 44.74 -31.32
C ARG A 414 33.00 43.23 -31.31
N ARG A 415 32.84 42.55 -30.16
CA ARG A 415 33.10 41.11 -30.02
C ARG A 415 32.14 40.23 -30.82
N TRP A 416 30.90 40.71 -31.03
CA TRP A 416 29.86 39.98 -31.76
C TRP A 416 29.91 40.24 -33.28
N LEU A 417 30.38 41.43 -33.67
CA LEU A 417 30.47 41.90 -35.06
C LEU A 417 31.80 41.54 -35.77
N ARG A 418 32.79 40.99 -35.05
CA ARG A 418 34.07 40.52 -35.65
C ARG A 418 33.86 39.45 -36.70
N ARG A 419 34.76 39.37 -37.68
CA ARG A 419 34.80 38.22 -38.60
C ARG A 419 35.14 36.97 -37.79
N ARG A 420 34.81 35.81 -38.34
CA ARG A 420 35.00 34.51 -37.68
C ARG A 420 35.75 33.58 -38.60
N CYS A 421 36.48 32.61 -38.07
CA CYS A 421 37.13 31.61 -38.90
C CYS A 421 36.10 30.87 -39.77
N VAL A 422 36.30 30.81 -41.09
CA VAL A 422 35.37 30.15 -42.01
C VAL A 422 35.24 28.64 -41.76
N VAL A 423 36.24 28.03 -41.10
CA VAL A 423 36.30 26.60 -40.75
C VAL A 423 35.62 26.31 -39.41
N CYS A 424 36.14 26.87 -38.30
CA CYS A 424 35.72 26.55 -36.93
C CYS A 424 34.82 27.60 -36.24
N GLN A 425 34.59 28.75 -36.88
CA GLN A 425 33.80 29.89 -36.36
C GLN A 425 34.36 30.58 -35.10
N ALA A 426 35.61 30.32 -34.72
CA ALA A 426 36.30 31.10 -33.70
C ALA A 426 36.36 32.59 -34.11
N PRO A 427 36.18 33.54 -33.17
CA PRO A 427 36.28 34.97 -33.47
C PRO A 427 37.68 35.33 -33.96
N GLU A 428 37.76 36.32 -34.84
CA GLU A 428 39.02 36.88 -35.36
C GLU A 428 39.91 37.40 -34.22
N THR A 429 41.15 36.90 -34.19
CA THR A 429 42.23 37.31 -33.29
C THR A 429 43.35 37.98 -34.11
N PRO A 430 44.27 38.74 -33.49
CA PRO A 430 45.41 39.34 -34.20
C PRO A 430 46.29 38.30 -34.93
N GLU A 431 46.32 37.06 -34.44
CA GLU A 431 47.06 35.93 -35.03
C GLU A 431 46.29 35.19 -36.14
N SER A 432 45.10 35.67 -36.50
CA SER A 432 44.29 35.03 -37.54
C SER A 432 44.86 35.33 -38.93
N TYR A 433 44.78 34.34 -39.81
CA TYR A 433 45.28 34.43 -41.17
C TYR A 433 44.18 34.90 -42.11
N VAL A 434 44.42 35.99 -42.84
CA VAL A 434 43.52 36.50 -43.87
C VAL A 434 44.09 36.15 -45.24
N CYS A 435 43.27 35.54 -46.10
CA CYS A 435 43.73 35.19 -47.45
C CYS A 435 44.08 36.45 -48.26
N PRO A 436 45.31 36.54 -48.82
CA PRO A 436 45.78 37.74 -49.54
C PRO A 436 45.18 37.90 -50.94
N THR A 437 44.48 36.89 -51.46
CA THR A 437 43.84 36.96 -52.78
C THR A 437 42.75 38.04 -52.78
N LEU A 438 42.86 39.00 -53.70
CA LEU A 438 42.01 40.19 -53.84
C LEU A 438 40.50 39.88 -53.73
N ASP A 439 40.06 38.76 -54.30
CA ASP A 439 38.65 38.37 -54.33
C ASP A 439 38.16 37.46 -53.20
N CYS A 440 39.05 36.96 -52.33
CA CYS A 440 38.71 35.97 -51.31
C CYS A 440 38.50 36.58 -49.93
N GLN A 441 39.54 37.26 -49.38
CA GLN A 441 39.59 37.84 -48.03
C GLN A 441 39.04 36.96 -46.89
N ALA A 442 39.02 35.63 -47.07
CA ALA A 442 38.49 34.72 -46.07
C ALA A 442 39.41 34.67 -44.84
N VAL A 443 38.79 34.67 -43.65
CA VAL A 443 39.51 34.64 -42.36
C VAL A 443 39.63 33.22 -41.82
N TYR A 444 40.84 32.83 -41.40
CA TYR A 444 41.16 31.53 -40.82
C TYR A 444 41.84 31.69 -39.45
N CYS A 445 41.53 30.78 -38.52
CA CYS A 445 42.29 30.65 -37.29
C CYS A 445 43.68 30.02 -37.59
N TRP A 446 44.74 30.34 -36.85
CA TRP A 446 46.09 29.82 -37.12
C TRP A 446 46.14 28.28 -37.18
N SER A 447 45.50 27.60 -36.22
CA SER A 447 45.41 26.14 -36.21
C SER A 447 44.65 25.59 -37.41
N CYS A 448 43.56 26.24 -37.80
CA CYS A 448 42.76 25.90 -38.97
C CYS A 448 43.58 26.06 -40.26
N TRP A 449 44.34 27.16 -40.38
CA TRP A 449 45.20 27.44 -41.53
C TRP A 449 46.33 26.42 -41.65
N GLY A 450 46.95 26.05 -40.53
CA GLY A 450 47.93 24.96 -40.45
C GLY A 450 47.35 23.62 -40.89
N ASP A 451 46.15 23.27 -40.40
CA ASP A 451 45.42 22.05 -40.81
C ASP A 451 45.11 22.03 -42.33
N MET A 452 45.02 23.21 -42.98
CA MET A 452 44.81 23.33 -44.43
C MET A 452 46.11 23.22 -45.24
N ARG A 453 47.24 22.86 -44.62
CA ARG A 453 48.58 22.90 -45.24
C ARG A 453 48.90 24.28 -45.85
N GLN A 454 48.43 25.35 -45.20
CA GLN A 454 48.63 26.72 -45.64
C GLN A 454 48.09 27.01 -47.06
N ARG A 455 47.06 26.26 -47.49
CA ARG A 455 46.35 26.49 -48.75
C ARG A 455 44.93 26.96 -48.46
N CYS A 456 44.45 27.94 -49.21
CA CYS A 456 43.10 28.46 -49.03
C CYS A 456 42.05 27.56 -49.72
N PRO A 457 41.14 26.88 -49.00
CA PRO A 457 40.13 26.01 -49.62
C PRO A 457 39.12 26.74 -50.53
N VAL A 458 39.07 28.07 -50.43
CA VAL A 458 38.21 28.94 -51.25
C VAL A 458 38.88 29.22 -52.60
N CYS A 459 40.19 29.49 -52.61
CA CYS A 459 40.96 29.81 -53.83
C CYS A 459 41.50 28.58 -54.55
N THR A 460 41.82 27.50 -53.83
CA THR A 460 42.43 26.31 -54.44
C THR A 460 41.39 25.48 -55.21
N PRO A 461 41.64 25.07 -56.46
CA PRO A 461 40.76 24.20 -57.24
C PRO A 461 40.41 22.86 -56.56
N ARG A 462 39.33 22.20 -56.99
CA ARG A 462 38.83 20.96 -56.34
C ARG A 462 39.75 19.77 -56.59
N GLU A 463 40.36 19.71 -57.76
CA GLU A 463 41.25 18.64 -58.19
C GLU A 463 42.59 18.65 -57.40
N GLU A 464 43.10 19.83 -57.05
CA GLU A 464 44.36 20.00 -56.28
C GLU A 464 44.22 19.75 -54.76
N LEU A 465 43.00 19.82 -54.23
CA LEU A 465 42.70 19.44 -52.85
C LEU A 465 42.54 17.91 -52.70
N SER A 466 42.21 17.22 -53.79
CA SER A 466 42.15 15.75 -53.85
C SER A 466 43.48 15.12 -54.20
N SER A 467 44.34 15.74 -55.02
CA SER A 467 45.62 15.16 -55.44
C SER A 467 46.67 15.05 -54.33
N SER A 468 46.46 15.73 -53.19
CA SER A 468 47.26 15.50 -51.96
C SER A 468 46.71 14.37 -51.07
N ALA A 469 45.70 13.63 -51.54
CA ALA A 469 45.15 12.47 -50.87
C ALA A 469 45.90 11.21 -51.31
N PHE A 470 46.69 10.66 -50.38
CA PHE A 470 47.10 9.26 -50.34
C PHE A 470 47.72 8.71 -51.62
N SER A 471 49.04 8.91 -51.77
CA SER A 471 49.85 7.80 -52.22
C SER A 471 49.83 6.79 -51.07
N ASP A 472 49.04 5.72 -51.20
CA ASP A 472 49.26 4.48 -50.46
C ASP A 472 50.60 3.92 -50.96
N SER A 473 51.69 4.31 -50.32
CA SER A 473 52.92 3.53 -50.35
C SER A 473 52.78 2.46 -49.27
N ASP A 474 52.42 1.24 -49.69
CA ASP A 474 52.40 0.01 -48.90
C ASP A 474 53.82 -0.37 -48.41
N ASP A 475 54.44 0.45 -47.54
CA ASP A 475 55.81 0.22 -47.04
C ASP A 475 55.89 0.04 -45.51
N ASP A 476 54.79 -0.36 -44.86
CA ASP A 476 54.72 -0.57 -43.41
C ASP A 476 54.56 -2.05 -42.99
N THR A 477 54.86 -3.02 -43.87
CA THR A 477 54.84 -4.45 -43.51
C THR A 477 56.14 -4.97 -42.86
N ALA A 478 57.18 -4.14 -42.67
CA ALA A 478 58.49 -4.62 -42.19
C ALA A 478 58.74 -4.59 -40.66
N TYR A 479 57.82 -4.09 -39.82
CA TYR A 479 58.05 -4.00 -38.34
C TYR A 479 57.12 -4.86 -37.48
N ALA A 480 56.87 -6.08 -37.95
CA ALA A 480 56.31 -7.16 -37.13
C ALA A 480 57.11 -8.47 -37.33
N ARG A 481 58.31 -8.52 -36.75
CA ARG A 481 58.86 -9.74 -36.16
C ARG A 481 59.32 -9.44 -34.74
#